data_AF-A0A9D1KVA8-F1
#
_entry.id   AF-A0A9D1KVA8-F1
#
_cell.length_a   1.000
_cell.length_b   1.000
_cell.length_c   1.000
_cell.angle_alpha   90.00
_cell.angle_beta   90.00
_cell.angle_gamma   90.00
#
_symmetry.space_group_name_H-M   'P 1'
#
loop_
_entity.id
_entity.type
_entity.pdbx_description
1 polymer ?
#
loop_
_entity_poly.entity_id
_entity_poly.type
_entity_poly.pdbx_seq_one_letter_code
_entity_poly.pdbx_strand_id
1 'polypeptide(L)'
;MNQESKAINVHLEKRENKDYLVFGFEEVAEVCLNDDESQNNLKSIFVKLLTEITKYPVELQFLENPEYKTGLYIDVCKEYIKDLNKEITNVRKNMPEKLKMQ
;
A
#
# COMPACT_ATOMS: atom_id res chain seq x y z
N MET A 1 -14.97 19.32 8.66
CA MET A 1 -15.35 18.17 7.81
C MET A 1 -14.28 17.11 7.99
N ASN A 2 -14.63 15.94 8.52
CA ASN A 2 -13.75 14.77 8.37
C ASN A 2 -13.87 14.35 6.91
N GLN A 3 -12.85 14.62 6.10
CA GLN A 3 -12.74 13.91 4.81
C GLN A 3 -12.62 12.43 5.15
N GLU A 4 -13.56 11.61 4.68
CA GLU A 4 -13.43 10.16 4.78
C GLU A 4 -12.15 9.74 4.04
N SER A 5 -11.35 8.90 4.69
CA SER A 5 -10.12 8.39 4.09
C SER A 5 -10.46 7.33 3.06
N LYS A 6 -9.80 7.37 1.90
CA LYS A 6 -9.86 6.29 0.92
C LYS A 6 -9.09 5.09 1.50
N ALA A 7 -9.83 4.03 1.80
CA ALA A 7 -9.25 2.76 2.20
C ALA A 7 -8.68 2.04 0.97
N ILE A 8 -7.43 1.58 1.05
CA ILE A 8 -6.79 0.74 0.04
C ILE A 8 -6.46 -0.59 0.70
N ASN A 9 -7.15 -1.65 0.26
CA ASN A 9 -6.93 -2.98 0.78
C ASN A 9 -5.60 -3.52 0.28
N VAL A 10 -4.83 -4.09 1.19
CA VAL A 10 -3.55 -4.73 0.91
C VAL A 10 -3.58 -6.15 1.45
N HIS A 11 -3.19 -7.14 0.65
CA HIS A 11 -3.16 -8.53 1.09
C HIS A 11 -1.98 -9.27 0.50
N LEU A 12 -1.67 -10.42 1.09
CA LEU A 12 -0.69 -11.36 0.56
C LEU A 12 -1.39 -12.41 -0.30
N GLU A 13 -0.78 -12.72 -1.43
CA GLU A 13 -1.24 -13.77 -2.33
C GLU A 13 -0.05 -14.64 -2.77
N LYS A 14 -0.29 -15.93 -2.94
CA LYS A 14 0.70 -16.86 -3.46
C LYS A 14 0.28 -17.33 -4.84
N ARG A 15 1.09 -17.02 -5.87
CA ARG A 15 0.86 -17.44 -7.26
C ARG A 15 2.13 -18.09 -7.78
N GLU A 16 2.02 -19.28 -8.37
CA GLU A 16 3.15 -19.98 -9.02
C GLU A 16 4.45 -20.04 -8.17
N ASN A 17 4.31 -20.37 -6.88
CA ASN A 17 5.40 -20.38 -5.88
C ASN A 17 6.06 -19.02 -5.56
N LYS A 18 5.51 -17.93 -6.08
CA LYS A 18 5.90 -16.56 -5.73
C LYS A 18 4.88 -15.95 -4.75
N ASP A 19 5.38 -15.14 -3.84
CA ASP A 19 4.66 -14.37 -2.84
C ASP A 19 4.49 -12.94 -3.33
N TYR A 20 3.27 -12.43 -3.30
CA TYR A 20 2.90 -11.10 -3.78
C TYR A 20 2.26 -10.29 -2.67
N LEU A 21 2.68 -9.03 -2.53
CA LEU A 21 1.94 -8.02 -1.79
C LEU A 21 1.08 -7.22 -2.76
N VAL A 22 -0.23 -7.39 -2.69
CA VAL A 22 -1.19 -6.86 -3.65
C VAL A 22 -1.91 -5.67 -3.06
N PHE A 23 -1.93 -4.55 -3.78
CA PHE A 23 -2.60 -3.32 -3.41
C PHE A 23 -3.84 -3.08 -4.30
N GLY A 24 -5.00 -2.97 -3.67
CA GLY A 24 -6.30 -2.76 -4.31
C GLY A 24 -6.55 -1.31 -4.73
N PHE A 25 -5.67 -0.74 -5.55
CA PHE A 25 -5.96 0.48 -6.30
C PHE A 25 -7.02 0.23 -7.38
N GLU A 26 -7.50 1.29 -8.05
CA GLU A 26 -8.38 1.16 -9.23
C GLU A 26 -7.75 0.27 -10.31
N GLU A 27 -6.47 0.46 -10.57
CA GLU A 27 -5.63 -0.48 -11.32
C GLU A 27 -4.70 -1.18 -10.35
N VAL A 28 -5.01 -2.46 -10.07
CA VAL A 28 -4.30 -3.32 -9.13
C VAL A 28 -2.79 -3.22 -9.39
N ALA A 29 -2.06 -3.02 -8.30
CA ALA A 29 -0.61 -2.98 -8.34
C ALA A 29 -0.06 -3.94 -7.29
N GLU A 30 0.99 -4.65 -7.65
CA GLU A 30 1.52 -5.73 -6.83
C GLU A 30 3.03 -5.72 -6.81
N VAL A 31 3.58 -6.25 -5.72
CA VAL A 31 5.02 -6.40 -5.51
C VAL A 31 5.30 -7.87 -5.40
N CYS A 32 6.11 -8.42 -6.30
CA CYS A 32 6.62 -9.78 -6.14
C CYS A 32 7.73 -9.76 -5.09
N LEU A 33 7.51 -10.41 -3.94
CA LEU A 33 8.43 -10.39 -2.80
C LEU A 33 9.66 -11.28 -2.99
N ASN A 34 9.64 -12.16 -3.99
CA ASN A 34 10.74 -13.08 -4.28
C ASN A 34 11.54 -12.71 -5.54
N ASP A 35 11.26 -11.54 -6.14
CA ASP A 35 11.92 -11.11 -7.37
C ASP A 35 12.92 -9.98 -7.12
N ASP A 36 13.96 -9.90 -7.95
CA ASP A 36 14.95 -8.83 -7.92
C ASP A 36 14.32 -7.48 -8.34
N GLU A 37 13.21 -7.53 -9.10
CA GLU A 37 12.44 -6.35 -9.48
C GLU A 37 11.51 -5.80 -8.38
N SER A 38 11.44 -6.46 -7.22
CA SER A 38 10.60 -6.04 -6.08
C SER A 38 10.76 -4.57 -5.70
N GLN A 39 11.99 -4.05 -5.76
CA GLN A 39 12.27 -2.64 -5.49
C GLN A 39 11.64 -1.69 -6.51
N ASN A 40 11.62 -2.09 -7.80
CA ASN A 40 10.98 -1.29 -8.84
C ASN A 40 9.46 -1.36 -8.73
N ASN A 41 8.90 -2.52 -8.34
CA ASN A 41 7.47 -2.62 -8.04
C ASN A 41 7.09 -1.69 -6.88
N LEU A 42 7.87 -1.69 -5.78
CA LEU A 42 7.63 -0.79 -4.65
C LEU A 42 7.69 0.69 -5.05
N LYS A 43 8.64 1.09 -5.90
CA LYS A 43 8.67 2.46 -6.45
C LYS A 43 7.40 2.81 -7.20
N SER A 44 6.88 1.89 -8.01
CA SER A 44 5.60 2.08 -8.72
C SER A 44 4.43 2.26 -7.73
N ILE A 45 4.39 1.45 -6.66
CA ILE A 45 3.41 1.61 -5.58
C ILE A 45 3.51 2.99 -4.93
N PHE A 46 4.71 3.48 -4.62
CA PHE A 46 4.87 4.81 -4.05
C PHE A 46 4.37 5.92 -4.96
N VAL A 47 4.63 5.83 -6.28
CA VAL A 47 4.12 6.81 -7.24
C VAL A 47 2.58 6.81 -7.27
N LYS A 48 1.95 5.63 -7.26
CA LYS A 48 0.49 5.50 -7.17
C LYS A 48 -0.06 6.08 -5.86
N LEU A 49 0.58 5.78 -4.72
CA LEU A 49 0.20 6.35 -3.42
C LEU A 49 0.32 7.87 -3.39
N LEU A 50 1.46 8.41 -3.84
CA LEU A 50 1.69 9.85 -3.92
C LEU A 50 0.61 10.54 -4.76
N THR A 51 0.17 9.90 -5.84
CA THR A 51 -0.94 10.40 -6.67
C THR A 51 -2.25 10.41 -5.89
N GLU A 52 -2.60 9.32 -5.22
CA GLU A 52 -3.85 9.21 -4.46
C GLU A 52 -3.90 10.18 -3.26
N ILE A 53 -2.78 10.37 -2.55
CA ILE A 53 -2.71 11.27 -1.39
C ILE A 53 -2.77 12.75 -1.77
N THR A 54 -2.70 13.11 -3.05
CA THR A 54 -2.99 14.50 -3.49
C THR A 54 -4.49 14.72 -3.54
N LYS A 55 -5.29 13.69 -3.79
CA LYS A 55 -6.75 13.75 -3.93
C LYS A 55 -7.44 13.58 -2.57
N TYR A 56 -7.17 12.48 -1.88
CA TYR A 56 -7.88 12.10 -0.65
C TYR A 56 -6.91 11.70 0.47
N PRO A 57 -7.30 11.79 1.75
CA PRO A 57 -6.58 11.06 2.79
C PRO A 57 -6.61 9.57 2.44
N VAL A 58 -5.50 8.86 2.60
CA VAL A 58 -5.37 7.44 2.25
C VAL A 58 -5.05 6.66 3.51
N GLU A 59 -5.70 5.51 3.66
CA GLU A 59 -5.40 4.54 4.69
C GLU A 59 -5.24 3.16 4.04
N LEU A 60 -4.10 2.52 4.26
CA LEU A 60 -3.83 1.16 3.84
C LEU A 60 -4.39 0.18 4.88
N GLN A 61 -5.20 -0.78 4.44
CA GLN A 61 -5.78 -1.79 5.30
C GLN A 61 -5.21 -3.16 4.95
N PHE A 62 -4.39 -3.72 5.84
CA PHE A 62 -3.87 -5.08 5.64
C PHE A 62 -4.97 -6.10 5.95
N LEU A 63 -5.42 -6.81 4.92
CA LEU A 63 -6.40 -7.88 5.01
C LEU A 63 -5.67 -9.23 4.92
N GLU A 64 -5.84 -10.06 5.93
CA GLU A 64 -5.33 -11.42 5.89
C GLU A 64 -6.10 -12.24 4.86
N ASN A 65 -5.39 -12.81 3.90
CA ASN A 65 -5.93 -13.83 3.01
C ASN A 65 -5.81 -15.20 3.70
N PRO A 66 -6.93 -15.89 4.02
CA PRO A 66 -6.90 -17.20 4.67
C PRO A 66 -6.13 -18.26 3.88
N GLU A 67 -5.97 -18.11 2.58
CA GLU A 67 -5.23 -19.05 1.72
C GLU A 67 -3.71 -18.86 1.80
N TYR A 68 -3.25 -17.70 2.27
CA TYR A 68 -1.84 -17.38 2.41
C TYR A 68 -1.30 -17.86 3.76
N LYS A 69 -0.23 -18.68 3.75
CA LYS A 69 0.24 -19.39 4.95
C LYS A 69 1.66 -19.03 5.41
N THR A 70 2.39 -18.18 4.70
CA THR A 70 3.77 -17.85 5.06
C THR A 70 3.81 -16.82 6.20
N GLY A 71 3.86 -17.30 7.44
CA GLY A 71 3.78 -16.45 8.65
C GLY A 71 4.77 -15.29 8.69
N LEU A 72 6.03 -15.52 8.31
CA LEU A 72 7.06 -14.48 8.28
C LEU A 72 6.65 -13.28 7.42
N TYR A 73 6.11 -13.53 6.21
CA TYR A 73 5.67 -12.46 5.33
C TYR A 73 4.42 -11.75 5.85
N ILE A 74 3.51 -12.47 6.51
CA ILE A 74 2.35 -11.86 7.17
C ILE A 74 2.81 -10.84 8.22
N ASP A 75 3.72 -11.24 9.11
CA ASP A 75 4.18 -10.38 10.19
C ASP A 75 4.97 -9.17 9.68
N VAL A 76 5.89 -9.39 8.72
CA VAL A 76 6.68 -8.33 8.10
C VAL A 76 5.79 -7.34 7.35
N CYS A 77 4.82 -7.83 6.54
CA CYS A 77 3.95 -6.94 5.78
C CYS A 77 2.96 -6.18 6.66
N LYS A 78 2.48 -6.77 7.77
CA LYS A 78 1.64 -6.05 8.75
C LYS A 78 2.37 -4.85 9.34
N GLU A 79 3.60 -5.03 9.82
CA GLU A 79 4.39 -3.91 10.37
C GLU A 79 4.77 -2.92 9.26
N TYR A 80 5.12 -3.40 8.07
CA TYR A 80 5.41 -2.53 6.92
C TYR A 80 4.22 -1.61 6.58
N ILE A 81 3.00 -2.16 6.49
CA ILE A 81 1.80 -1.37 6.18
C ILE A 81 1.46 -0.37 7.30
N LYS A 82 1.66 -0.75 8.55
CA LYS A 82 1.50 0.15 9.70
C LYS A 82 2.47 1.33 9.65
N ASP A 83 3.75 1.08 9.33
CA ASP A 83 4.73 2.15 9.20
C ASP A 83 4.46 3.02 7.96
N LEU A 84 4.09 2.41 6.84
CA LEU A 84 3.72 3.12 5.62
C LEU A 84 2.50 4.04 5.83
N ASN A 85 1.51 3.63 6.61
CA ASN A 85 0.38 4.49 6.98
C ASN A 85 0.83 5.73 7.76
N LYS A 86 1.80 5.61 8.67
CA LYS A 86 2.35 6.76 9.39
C LYS A 86 3.03 7.73 8.42
N GLU A 87 3.82 7.21 7.48
CA GLU A 87 4.49 8.02 6.47
C GLU A 87 3.51 8.71 5.53
N ILE A 88 2.52 8.00 5.00
CA ILE A 88 1.46 8.57 4.15
C ILE A 88 0.73 9.71 4.86
N THR A 89 0.35 9.49 6.13
CA THR A 89 -0.30 10.50 6.96
C THR A 89 0.59 11.72 7.13
N ASN A 90 1.87 11.51 7.42
CA ASN A 90 2.84 12.58 7.59
C ASN A 90 3.08 13.38 6.29
N VAL A 91 3.20 12.70 5.15
CA VAL A 91 3.36 13.34 3.84
C VAL A 91 2.15 14.22 3.51
N ARG A 92 0.92 13.70 3.65
CA ARG A 92 -0.28 14.51 3.36
C ARG A 92 -0.45 15.66 4.34
N LYS A 93 -0.10 15.49 5.62
CA LYS A 93 -0.12 16.57 6.61
C LYS A 93 0.82 17.72 6.23
N ASN A 94 2.02 17.40 5.75
CA ASN A 94 3.02 18.39 5.35
C ASN A 94 2.87 18.86 3.89
N MET A 95 1.95 18.29 3.13
CA MET A 95 1.71 18.66 1.74
C MET A 95 1.14 20.09 1.65
N PRO A 96 1.72 20.97 0.81
CA PRO A 96 1.16 22.29 0.54
C PRO A 96 -0.30 22.21 0.05
N GLU A 97 -1.17 23.09 0.56
CA GLU A 97 -2.60 23.10 0.19
C GLU A 97 -2.83 23.21 -1.33
N LYS A 98 -1.96 23.94 -2.04
CA LYS A 98 -2.02 24.06 -3.52
C LYS A 98 -1.82 22.73 -4.28
N LEU A 99 -1.24 21.71 -3.63
CA LEU A 99 -1.06 20.36 -4.19
C LEU A 99 -2.18 19.40 -3.78
N LYS A 100 -2.99 19.77 -2.77
CA LYS A 100 -4.16 18.98 -2.37
C LYS A 100 -5.30 19.34 -3.32
N MET A 101 -5.62 18.40 -4.21
CA MET A 101 -6.76 18.53 -5.11
C MET A 101 -8.03 18.44 -4.25
N GLN A 102 -8.83 19.52 -4.23
CA GLN A 102 -10.08 19.60 -3.47
C GLN A 102 -11.17 18.72 -4.06
#